data_AF-A0A7J4NZ36-F1
#
_entry.id   AF-A0A7J4NZ36-F1
#
_cell.length_a   1.000
_cell.length_b   1.000
_cell.length_c   1.000
_cell.angle_alpha   90.00
_cell.angle_beta   90.00
_cell.angle_gamma   90.00
#
_symmetry.space_group_name_H-M   'P 1'
#
loop_
_entity.id
_entity.type
_entity.pdbx_description
1 polymer ?
#
loop_
_entity_poly.entity_id
_entity_poly.type
_entity_poly.pdbx_seq_one_letter_code
_entity_poly.pdbx_strand_id
1 'polypeptide(L)'
;MGVCTSNSGTVAKRVLEKLGILNHFDSVIGRTPSLMMKPHPDQVLACFNEMEVAPSEGVMIGDSHNDILAGKAAGAKTVAIPVYFTRKEAMEAAKPDAVIKSMRELPEALLSLR
;
A
#
# COMPACT_ATOMS: atom_id res chain seq x y z
N MET A 1 -4.22 3.05 -10.39
CA MET A 1 -3.50 2.56 -9.18
C MET A 1 -3.47 3.65 -8.12
N GLY A 2 -3.18 3.31 -6.86
CA GLY A 2 -3.15 4.27 -5.76
C GLY A 2 -1.81 4.29 -5.02
N VAL A 3 -1.45 5.43 -4.45
CA VAL A 3 -0.32 5.57 -3.51
C VAL A 3 -0.84 5.96 -2.14
N CYS A 4 -0.48 5.17 -1.12
CA CYS A 4 -0.80 5.46 0.28
C CYS A 4 0.48 5.57 1.11
N THR A 5 0.82 6.76 1.59
CA THR A 5 2.05 7.02 2.35
C THR A 5 1.83 7.73 3.68
N SER A 6 2.67 7.39 4.66
CA SER A 6 2.74 8.06 5.97
C SER A 6 3.48 9.42 5.93
N ASN A 7 3.99 9.79 4.76
CA ASN A 7 4.69 11.06 4.49
C ASN A 7 3.73 12.10 3.86
N SER A 8 4.23 13.30 3.57
CA SER A 8 3.46 14.36 2.90
C SER A 8 2.96 13.92 1.52
N GLY A 9 1.65 14.02 1.30
CA GLY A 9 1.03 13.73 0.01
C GLY A 9 1.49 14.69 -1.09
N THR A 10 1.68 15.96 -0.76
CA THR A 10 2.21 16.97 -1.70
C THR A 10 3.62 16.62 -2.16
N VAL A 11 4.49 16.17 -1.25
CA VAL A 11 5.85 15.73 -1.60
C VAL A 11 5.80 14.46 -2.45
N ALA A 12 4.95 13.50 -2.09
CA ALA A 12 4.77 12.28 -2.88
C ALA A 12 4.32 12.58 -4.31
N LYS A 13 3.28 13.40 -4.51
CA LYS A 13 2.81 13.86 -5.83
C LYS A 13 3.95 14.49 -6.64
N ARG A 14 4.70 15.42 -6.04
CA ARG A 14 5.83 16.09 -6.71
C ARG A 14 6.94 15.13 -7.12
N VAL A 15 7.23 14.10 -6.31
CA VAL A 15 8.20 13.06 -6.67
C VAL A 15 7.70 12.24 -7.86
N LEU A 16 6.44 11.81 -7.84
CA LEU A 16 5.82 11.06 -8.94
C LEU A 16 5.79 11.87 -10.24
N GLU A 17 5.51 13.18 -10.17
CA GLU A 17 5.58 14.10 -11.32
C GLU A 17 6.99 14.17 -11.90
N LYS A 18 8.00 14.39 -11.06
CA LYS A 18 9.41 14.45 -11.48
C LYS A 18 9.90 13.14 -12.10
N LEU A 19 9.39 12.01 -11.64
CA LEU A 19 9.68 10.69 -12.20
C LEU A 19 8.88 10.39 -13.48
N GLY A 20 7.94 11.26 -13.87
CA GLY A 20 7.12 11.09 -15.07
C GLY A 20 6.04 10.01 -14.95
N ILE A 21 5.71 9.57 -13.73
CA ILE A 21 4.81 8.43 -13.48
C ILE A 21 3.52 8.81 -12.75
N LEU A 22 3.30 10.09 -12.42
CA LEU A 22 2.08 10.52 -11.72
C LEU A 22 0.80 10.03 -12.44
N ASN A 23 0.78 10.09 -13.77
CA ASN A 23 -0.38 9.73 -14.58
C ASN A 23 -0.73 8.22 -14.55
N HIS A 24 0.04 7.38 -13.87
CA HIS A 24 -0.31 5.97 -13.61
C HIS A 24 -1.11 5.78 -12.31
N PHE A 25 -1.29 6.84 -11.52
CA PHE A 25 -1.95 6.80 -10.22
C PHE A 25 -3.19 7.70 -10.21
N ASP A 26 -4.34 7.10 -9.98
CA ASP A 26 -5.64 7.78 -9.89
C ASP A 26 -5.80 8.44 -8.51
N SER A 27 -5.07 7.97 -7.50
CA SER A 27 -5.10 8.48 -6.13
C SER A 27 -3.70 8.54 -5.52
N VAL A 28 -3.42 9.63 -4.78
CA VAL A 28 -2.19 9.78 -3.99
C VAL A 28 -2.55 10.37 -2.62
N ILE A 29 -2.70 9.49 -1.64
CA ILE A 29 -2.99 9.81 -0.24
C ILE A 29 -1.69 9.83 0.57
N GLY A 30 -1.40 10.99 1.14
CA GLY A 30 -0.35 11.13 2.15
C GLY A 30 -0.93 11.35 3.53
N ARG A 31 -0.12 11.91 4.43
CA ARG A 31 -0.56 12.38 5.74
C ARG A 31 -1.61 13.48 5.58
N THR A 32 -2.83 13.20 6.02
CA THR A 32 -3.98 14.10 5.97
C THR A 32 -4.50 14.29 7.39
N PRO A 33 -4.70 15.53 7.89
CA PRO A 33 -5.13 15.76 9.28
C PRO A 33 -6.40 15.02 9.72
N SER A 34 -7.32 14.73 8.78
CA SER A 34 -8.57 14.04 9.03
C SER A 34 -8.50 12.51 8.92
N LEU A 35 -7.33 11.94 8.61
CA LEU A 35 -7.16 10.50 8.41
C LEU A 35 -6.10 9.96 9.37
N MET A 36 -6.42 8.86 10.05
CA MET A 36 -5.43 8.13 10.83
C MET A 36 -4.42 7.43 9.92
N MET A 37 -3.15 7.47 10.30
CA MET A 37 -2.08 6.86 9.51
C MET A 37 -2.02 5.33 9.67
N LYS A 38 -1.44 4.65 8.69
CA LYS A 38 -1.09 3.22 8.78
C LYS A 38 -0.38 2.94 10.13
N PRO A 39 -0.80 1.94 10.93
CA PRO A 39 -1.58 0.76 10.53
C PRO A 39 -3.11 0.93 10.49
N HIS A 40 -3.64 2.12 10.80
CA HIS A 40 -5.09 2.37 10.65
C HIS A 40 -5.50 2.33 9.17
N PRO A 41 -6.69 1.81 8.82
CA PRO A 41 -7.10 1.66 7.42
C PRO A 41 -7.49 2.98 6.72
N ASP A 42 -7.70 4.09 7.42
CA ASP A 42 -8.26 5.33 6.85
C ASP A 42 -7.59 5.80 5.56
N GLN A 43 -6.25 5.88 5.54
CA GLN A 43 -5.54 6.32 4.33
C GLN A 43 -5.71 5.34 3.16
N VAL A 44 -5.78 4.03 3.46
CA VAL A 44 -5.97 2.98 2.45
C VAL A 44 -7.40 3.03 1.92
N LEU A 45 -8.39 3.15 2.81
CA LEU A 45 -9.81 3.29 2.46
C LEU A 45 -10.08 4.56 1.65
N ALA A 46 -9.48 5.69 2.03
CA ALA A 46 -9.57 6.93 1.26
C ALA A 46 -9.00 6.75 -0.16
N CYS A 47 -7.87 6.04 -0.28
CA CYS A 47 -7.26 5.76 -1.57
C CYS A 47 -8.15 4.86 -2.44
N PHE A 48 -8.73 3.79 -1.88
CA PHE A 48 -9.72 2.96 -2.57
C PHE A 48 -10.96 3.74 -3.01
N ASN A 49 -11.45 4.64 -2.15
CA ASN A 49 -12.59 5.49 -2.44
C ASN A 49 -12.32 6.47 -3.59
N GLU A 50 -11.14 7.13 -3.62
CA GLU A 50 -10.74 8.00 -4.74
C GLU A 50 -10.58 7.24 -6.06
N MET A 51 -10.23 5.94 -6.00
CA MET A 51 -10.14 5.06 -7.18
C MET A 51 -11.49 4.45 -7.59
N GLU A 52 -12.56 4.64 -6.80
CA GLU A 52 -13.87 4.00 -7.00
C GLU A 52 -13.81 2.46 -7.06
N VAL A 53 -12.91 1.85 -6.27
CA VAL A 53 -12.71 0.38 -6.22
C VAL A 53 -12.98 -0.14 -4.82
N ALA A 54 -13.66 -1.29 -4.70
CA ALA A 54 -13.85 -1.94 -3.41
C ALA A 54 -12.52 -2.52 -2.89
N PRO A 55 -12.17 -2.34 -1.59
CA PRO A 55 -10.94 -2.90 -1.04
C PRO A 55 -10.78 -4.41 -1.26
N SER A 56 -11.89 -5.17 -1.25
CA SER A 56 -11.91 -6.61 -1.50
C SER A 56 -11.45 -7.02 -2.90
N GLU A 57 -11.47 -6.10 -3.85
CA GLU A 57 -11.00 -6.29 -5.23
C GLU A 57 -9.56 -5.77 -5.43
N GLY A 58 -8.95 -5.26 -4.36
CA GLY A 58 -7.65 -4.63 -4.38
C GLY A 58 -6.58 -5.38 -3.59
N VAL A 59 -5.33 -4.96 -3.85
CA VAL A 59 -4.15 -5.46 -3.15
C VAL A 59 -3.35 -4.27 -2.62
N MET A 60 -3.08 -4.25 -1.31
CA MET A 60 -2.14 -3.32 -0.68
C MET A 60 -0.73 -3.92 -0.74
N ILE A 61 0.22 -3.17 -1.28
CA ILE A 61 1.62 -3.57 -1.41
C ILE A 61 2.48 -2.66 -0.53
N GLY A 62 3.34 -3.23 0.31
CA GLY A 62 4.21 -2.43 1.18
C GLY A 62 5.36 -3.20 1.82
N ASP A 63 6.31 -2.45 2.36
CA ASP A 63 7.55 -2.98 2.94
C ASP A 63 7.48 -3.10 4.48
N SER A 64 6.47 -2.50 5.11
CA SER A 64 6.32 -2.50 6.56
C SER A 64 5.09 -3.30 7.02
N HIS A 65 5.17 -3.88 8.21
CA HIS A 65 4.01 -4.47 8.89
C HIS A 65 2.81 -3.50 9.00
N ASN A 66 3.03 -2.18 9.06
CA ASN A 66 1.95 -1.20 9.09
C ASN A 66 1.15 -1.19 7.78
N ASP A 67 1.80 -1.42 6.63
CA ASP A 67 1.13 -1.53 5.35
C ASP A 67 0.21 -2.75 5.30
N ILE A 68 0.72 -3.87 5.80
CA ILE A 68 -0.01 -5.13 5.84
C ILE A 68 -1.21 -5.03 6.78
N LEU A 69 -1.02 -4.49 7.99
CA LEU A 69 -2.09 -4.30 8.95
C LEU A 69 -3.17 -3.35 8.41
N ALA A 70 -2.77 -2.23 7.78
CA ALA A 70 -3.72 -1.28 7.20
C ALA A 70 -4.50 -1.87 6.01
N GLY A 71 -3.82 -2.59 5.11
CA GLY A 71 -4.45 -3.27 3.99
C GLY A 71 -5.49 -4.30 4.44
N LYS A 72 -5.13 -5.15 5.40
CA LYS A 72 -6.05 -6.13 5.98
C LYS A 72 -7.22 -5.49 6.71
N ALA A 73 -6.96 -4.44 7.50
CA ALA A 73 -8.03 -3.71 8.20
C ALA A 73 -8.98 -3.01 7.23
N ALA A 74 -8.51 -2.62 6.04
CA ALA A 74 -9.34 -2.08 4.97
C ALA A 74 -10.14 -3.16 4.21
N GLY A 75 -9.83 -4.45 4.42
CA GLY A 75 -10.46 -5.56 3.69
C GLY A 75 -9.77 -5.95 2.38
N ALA A 76 -8.57 -5.42 2.12
CA ALA A 76 -7.78 -5.75 0.94
C ALA A 76 -6.85 -6.95 1.18
N LYS A 77 -6.48 -7.64 0.09
CA LYS A 77 -5.35 -8.57 0.10
C LYS A 77 -4.05 -7.80 0.28
N THR A 78 -3.01 -8.46 0.77
CA THR A 78 -1.74 -7.80 1.10
C THR A 78 -0.52 -8.53 0.57
N VAL A 79 0.39 -7.78 -0.05
CA VAL A 79 1.67 -8.28 -0.51
C VAL A 79 2.78 -7.52 0.21
N ALA A 80 3.63 -8.25 0.93
CA ALA A 80 4.81 -7.69 1.55
C ALA A 80 6.01 -7.75 0.61
N ILE A 81 6.78 -6.66 0.55
CA ILE A 81 8.12 -6.62 -0.05
C ILE A 81 9.14 -6.16 0.99
N PRO A 82 9.61 -7.05 1.89
CA PRO A 82 10.52 -6.68 2.96
C PRO A 82 11.82 -6.09 2.44
N VAL A 83 12.28 -5.03 3.09
CA VAL A 83 13.57 -4.37 2.85
C VAL A 83 14.47 -4.50 4.08
N TYR A 84 15.71 -4.00 4.01
CA TYR A 84 16.72 -4.23 5.05
C TYR A 84 16.33 -3.73 6.45
N PHE A 85 15.43 -2.75 6.54
CA PHE A 85 14.92 -2.20 7.80
C PHE A 85 13.52 -2.73 8.19
N THR A 86 12.95 -3.66 7.43
CA THR A 86 11.69 -4.30 7.80
C THR A 86 11.87 -5.13 9.07
N ARG A 87 11.04 -4.89 10.08
CA ARG A 87 11.00 -5.69 11.31
C ARG A 87 10.40 -7.07 11.00
N LYS A 88 11.25 -8.09 10.86
CA LYS A 88 10.85 -9.46 10.48
C LYS A 88 9.74 -10.02 11.36
N GLU A 89 9.93 -10.01 12.68
CA GLU A 89 8.96 -10.50 13.65
C GLU A 89 7.60 -9.79 13.52
N ALA A 90 7.60 -8.47 13.34
CA ALA A 90 6.38 -7.70 13.16
C ALA A 90 5.71 -7.97 11.80
N MET A 91 6.49 -8.21 10.75
CA MET A 91 5.98 -8.58 9.42
C MET A 91 5.35 -9.97 9.44
N GLU A 92 6.00 -10.95 10.07
CA GLU A 92 5.47 -12.30 10.27
C GLU A 92 4.18 -12.27 11.08
N ALA A 93 4.13 -11.48 12.16
CA ALA A 93 2.93 -11.30 12.96
C ALA A 93 1.78 -10.63 12.20
N ALA A 94 2.08 -9.77 11.21
CA ALA A 94 1.08 -9.13 10.36
C ALA A 94 0.47 -10.08 9.30
N LYS A 95 1.07 -11.25 9.07
CA LYS A 95 0.56 -12.34 8.22
C LYS A 95 0.16 -11.90 6.80
N PRO A 96 1.07 -11.31 6.00
CA PRO A 96 0.75 -10.91 4.63
C PRO A 96 0.24 -12.08 3.79
N ASP A 97 -0.62 -11.81 2.82
CA ASP A 97 -1.19 -12.85 1.94
C ASP A 97 -0.14 -13.41 0.97
N ALA A 98 0.84 -12.59 0.58
CA ALA A 98 2.06 -13.04 -0.09
C ALA A 98 3.29 -12.22 0.35
N VAL A 99 4.47 -12.81 0.23
CA VAL A 99 5.76 -12.15 0.46
C VAL A 99 6.61 -12.32 -0.78
N ILE A 100 7.05 -11.21 -1.38
CA ILE A 100 7.95 -11.20 -2.53
C ILE A 100 9.30 -10.61 -2.16
N LYS A 101 10.36 -11.05 -2.85
CA LYS A 101 11.73 -10.53 -2.65
C LYS A 101 12.13 -9.47 -3.66
N SER A 102 11.36 -9.35 -4.75
CA SER A 102 11.63 -8.44 -5.85
C SER A 102 10.34 -8.01 -6.53
N MET A 103 10.29 -6.78 -7.02
CA MET A 103 9.16 -6.28 -7.83
C MET A 103 8.90 -7.13 -9.09
N ARG A 104 9.89 -7.93 -9.54
CA ARG A 104 9.73 -8.85 -10.67
C ARG A 104 8.77 -10.02 -10.37
N GLU A 105 8.63 -10.38 -9.10
CA GLU A 105 7.74 -11.46 -8.64
C GLU A 105 6.29 -10.97 -8.47
N LEU A 106 6.05 -9.65 -8.50
CA LEU A 106 4.75 -9.07 -8.24
C LEU A 106 3.64 -9.59 -9.18
N PRO A 107 3.84 -9.72 -10.51
CA PRO A 107 2.81 -10.25 -11.38
C PRO A 107 2.35 -11.67 -10.98
N GLU A 108 3.28 -12.55 -10.63
CA GLU A 108 2.99 -13.91 -10.18
C GLU A 108 2.26 -13.91 -8.83
N ALA A 109 2.71 -13.08 -7.88
CA ALA A 109 2.07 -12.92 -6.59
C ALA A 109 0.64 -12.36 -6.70
N LEU A 110 0.36 -11.47 -7.66
CA LEU A 110 -1.00 -10.96 -7.89
C LEU A 110 -1.92 -12.02 -8.49
N LEU A 111 -1.40 -12.91 -9.34
CA LEU A 111 -2.18 -14.00 -9.94
C LEU A 111 -2.54 -15.09 -8.91
N SER A 112 -1.70 -15.33 -7.90
CA SER A 112 -1.98 -16.32 -6.86
C SER A 112 -3.00 -15.86 -5.81
N LEU A 113 -3.37 -14.57 -5.82
CA LEU A 113 -4.34 -13.97 -4.91
C LEU A 113 -5.76 -13.85 -5.49
N ARG A 114 -5.95 -14.29 -6.75
CA ARG A 114 -7.25 -14.31 -7.45
C ARG A 114 -8.12 -15.49 -7.05
#